data_AF-A0A7C7PID1-F1
#
_entry.id   AF-A0A7C7PID1-F1
#
_cell.length_a   1.000
_cell.length_b   1.000
_cell.length_c   1.000
_cell.angle_alpha   90.00
_cell.angle_beta   90.00
_cell.angle_gamma   90.00
#
_symmetry.space_group_name_H-M   'P 1'
#
loop_
_entity.id
_entity.type
_entity.pdbx_description
1 polymer ?
#
loop_
_entity_poly.entity_id
_entity_poly.type
_entity_poly.pdbx_seq_one_letter_code
_entity_poly.pdbx_strand_id
1 'polypeptide(L)'
;GKMNLDLMDLRTVVEHPGKATLIVGVGSISNPMEVVEVARQSPLANTDVTGARGCLIQVEGGPDMTLSHLNEVSESFISSLHPDCQVLLGARASDEMVGRLRLVAVVSGL
;
A
#
# COMPACT_ATOMS: atom_id res chain seq x y z
N GLY A 1 19.68 5.68 1.73
CA GLY A 1 19.21 5.00 2.95
C GLY A 1 17.91 4.32 2.62
N LYS A 2 17.81 3.00 2.82
CA LYS A 2 16.55 2.26 2.63
C LYS A 2 15.66 2.58 3.82
N MET A 3 14.54 3.28 3.60
CA MET A 3 13.44 3.28 4.55
C MET A 3 13.07 1.82 4.79
N ASN A 4 13.46 1.28 5.94
CA ASN A 4 13.15 -0.06 6.37
C ASN A 4 12.09 0.11 7.45
N LEU A 5 10.83 -0.08 7.10
CA LEU A 5 9.74 -0.25 8.05
C LEU A 5 10.18 -1.33 9.05
N ASP A 6 10.23 -0.99 10.33
CA ASP A 6 10.69 -1.94 11.32
C ASP A 6 9.54 -2.87 11.77
N LEU A 7 9.87 -3.92 12.52
CA LEU A 7 8.87 -4.89 12.99
C LEU A 7 7.90 -4.28 14.01
N MET A 8 8.28 -3.17 14.67
CA MET A 8 7.43 -2.49 15.66
C MET A 8 6.32 -1.72 14.96
N ASP A 9 6.65 -0.99 13.89
CA ASP A 9 5.74 -0.31 12.98
C ASP A 9 4.65 -1.26 12.46
N LEU A 10 5.07 -2.45 12.01
CA LEU A 10 4.15 -3.48 11.51
C LEU A 10 3.24 -4.01 12.65
N ARG A 11 3.78 -4.22 13.84
CA ARG A 11 2.97 -4.64 15.01
C ARG A 11 1.95 -3.58 15.40
N THR A 12 2.31 -2.30 15.43
CA THR A 12 1.38 -1.21 15.77
C THR A 12 0.18 -1.16 14.82
N VAL A 13 0.40 -1.42 13.53
CA VAL A 13 -0.71 -1.53 12.56
C VAL A 13 -1.54 -2.78 12.85
N VAL A 14 -0.92 -3.95 12.93
CA VAL A 14 -1.65 -5.24 13.02
C VAL A 14 -2.32 -5.49 14.39
N GLU A 15 -1.86 -4.86 15.47
CA GLU A 15 -2.42 -5.01 16.82
C GLU A 15 -3.77 -4.30 17.01
N HIS A 16 -4.28 -3.59 16.00
CA HIS A 16 -5.63 -3.05 16.04
C HIS A 16 -6.67 -4.18 16.16
N PRO A 17 -7.58 -4.13 17.16
CA PRO A 17 -8.63 -5.13 17.29
C PRO A 17 -9.56 -5.08 16.08
N GLY A 18 -9.90 -6.24 15.53
CA GLY A 18 -10.71 -6.35 14.32
C GLY A 18 -10.12 -7.36 13.34
N LYS A 19 -10.63 -7.37 12.11
CA LYS A 19 -10.01 -8.17 11.04
C LYS A 19 -8.86 -7.40 10.41
N ALA A 20 -7.92 -8.15 9.84
CA ALA A 20 -6.90 -7.62 8.97
C ALA A 20 -6.97 -8.32 7.60
N THR A 21 -6.62 -7.59 6.55
CA THR A 21 -6.49 -8.13 5.21
C THR A 21 -5.22 -7.64 4.52
N LEU A 22 -4.76 -8.42 3.56
CA LEU A 22 -3.63 -8.09 2.69
C LEU A 22 -4.17 -7.72 1.31
N ILE A 23 -3.68 -6.63 0.76
CA ILE A 23 -4.03 -6.12 -0.56
C ILE A 23 -2.77 -6.04 -1.40
N VAL A 24 -2.86 -6.51 -2.64
CA VAL A 24 -1.77 -6.43 -3.60
C VAL A 24 -2.29 -5.91 -4.93
N GLY A 25 -1.64 -4.88 -5.46
CA GLY A 25 -1.85 -4.35 -6.80
C GLY A 25 -0.54 -4.30 -7.57
N VAL A 26 -0.58 -4.60 -8.87
CA VAL A 26 0.58 -4.50 -9.75
C VAL A 26 0.12 -3.84 -11.04
N GLY A 27 0.95 -2.95 -11.59
CA GLY A 27 0.65 -2.22 -12.81
C GLY A 27 1.89 -1.61 -13.45
N SER A 28 1.67 -0.90 -14.55
CA SER A 28 2.74 -0.17 -15.25
C SER A 28 3.08 1.14 -14.55
N ILE A 29 4.36 1.52 -14.58
CA ILE A 29 4.77 2.86 -14.12
C ILE A 29 4.17 4.00 -14.96
N SER A 30 3.83 3.72 -16.22
CA SER A 30 3.20 4.70 -17.12
C SER A 30 1.74 4.99 -16.75
N ASN A 31 1.12 4.15 -15.91
CA ASN A 31 -0.24 4.33 -15.44
C ASN A 31 -0.35 3.91 -13.96
N PRO A 32 0.13 4.74 -13.02
CA PRO A 32 0.16 4.38 -11.60
C PRO A 32 -1.22 4.09 -11.02
N MET A 33 -2.27 4.74 -11.54
CA MET A 33 -3.65 4.51 -11.11
C MET A 33 -4.16 3.09 -11.38
N GLU A 34 -3.64 2.41 -12.39
CA GLU A 34 -3.94 0.99 -12.65
C GLU A 34 -3.58 0.11 -11.44
N VAL A 35 -2.43 0.40 -10.80
CA VAL A 35 -1.96 -0.34 -9.62
C VAL A 35 -2.98 -0.26 -8.49
N VAL A 36 -3.56 0.92 -8.28
CA VAL A 36 -4.56 1.16 -7.24
C VAL A 36 -5.85 0.44 -7.56
N GLU A 37 -6.31 0.48 -8.81
CA GLU A 37 -7.52 -0.23 -9.21
C GLU A 37 -7.39 -1.74 -9.01
N VAL A 38 -6.25 -2.32 -9.42
CA VAL A 38 -5.96 -3.75 -9.19
C VAL A 38 -5.91 -4.07 -7.69
N ALA A 39 -5.29 -3.19 -6.88
CA ALA A 39 -5.26 -3.35 -5.44
C ALA A 39 -6.67 -3.37 -4.82
N ARG A 40 -7.56 -2.47 -5.25
CA ARG A 40 -8.95 -2.42 -4.74
C ARG A 40 -9.77 -3.64 -5.14
N GLN A 41 -9.46 -4.23 -6.29
CA GLN A 41 -10.09 -5.47 -6.77
C GLN A 41 -9.43 -6.74 -6.22
N SER A 42 -8.46 -6.62 -5.31
CA SER A 42 -7.69 -7.77 -4.83
C SER A 42 -8.62 -8.80 -4.18
N PRO A 43 -8.58 -10.09 -4.57
CA PRO A 43 -9.48 -11.13 -4.04
C PRO A 43 -9.36 -11.34 -2.53
N LEU A 44 -8.25 -10.90 -1.94
CA LEU A 44 -7.99 -10.96 -0.51
C LEU A 44 -8.78 -9.88 0.25
N ALA A 45 -9.21 -8.81 -0.43
CA ALA A 45 -10.02 -7.71 0.11
C ALA A 45 -11.52 -8.02 0.15
N ASN A 46 -11.93 -9.26 0.44
CA ASN A 46 -13.33 -9.68 0.59
C ASN A 46 -14.10 -8.97 1.74
N THR A 47 -13.63 -7.82 2.20
CA THR A 47 -14.18 -7.00 3.28
C THR A 47 -13.95 -5.53 2.93
N ASP A 48 -14.96 -4.72 3.19
CA ASP A 48 -14.90 -3.27 3.01
C ASP A 48 -13.78 -2.67 3.86
N VAL A 49 -12.85 -1.95 3.21
CA VAL A 49 -11.67 -1.34 3.85
C VAL A 49 -11.91 0.08 4.36
N THR A 50 -13.10 0.65 4.13
CA THR A 50 -13.43 2.02 4.56
C THR A 50 -13.39 2.21 6.08
N GLY A 51 -13.62 1.14 6.84
CA GLY A 51 -13.57 1.15 8.31
C GLY A 51 -12.17 1.02 8.91
N ALA A 52 -11.14 0.79 8.08
CA ALA A 52 -9.80 0.45 8.56
C ALA A 52 -9.15 1.54 9.42
N ARG A 53 -8.60 1.15 10.56
CA ARG A 53 -7.92 2.05 11.50
C ARG A 53 -6.39 2.02 11.42
N GLY A 54 -5.84 0.95 10.88
CA GLY A 54 -4.40 0.82 10.65
C GLY A 54 -4.11 0.34 9.24
N CYS A 55 -3.17 0.99 8.57
CA CYS A 55 -2.70 0.59 7.24
C CYS A 55 -1.18 0.71 7.11
N LEU A 56 -0.54 -0.36 6.64
CA LEU A 56 0.85 -0.34 6.19
C LEU A 56 0.85 -0.49 4.68
N ILE A 57 1.43 0.47 3.97
CA ILE A 57 1.53 0.49 2.52
C ILE A 57 3.01 0.41 2.16
N GLN A 58 3.36 -0.55 1.32
CA GLN A 58 4.68 -0.68 0.72
C GLN A 58 4.55 -0.60 -0.79
N VAL A 59 5.17 0.42 -1.38
CA VAL A 59 5.24 0.57 -2.84
C VAL A 59 6.62 0.14 -3.32
N GLU A 60 6.65 -0.75 -4.30
CA GLU A 60 7.86 -1.22 -4.94
C GLU A 60 7.85 -0.88 -6.42
N GLY A 61 8.94 -0.31 -6.91
CA GLY A 61 9.10 0.05 -8.31
C GLY A 61 10.53 -0.13 -8.78
N GLY A 62 10.76 0.07 -10.06
CA GLY A 62 12.11 0.11 -10.62
C GLY A 62 12.88 1.37 -10.22
N PRO A 63 14.17 1.46 -10.60
CA PRO A 63 14.96 2.70 -10.48
C PRO A 63 14.35 3.91 -11.19
N ASP A 64 13.44 3.66 -12.14
CA ASP A 64 12.61 4.63 -12.86
C ASP A 64 11.42 5.16 -12.05
N MET A 65 11.13 4.58 -10.87
CA MET A 65 10.10 5.08 -9.95
C MET A 65 10.47 6.45 -9.39
N THR A 66 9.56 7.41 -9.55
CA THR A 66 9.69 8.77 -9.01
C THR A 66 8.86 8.93 -7.75
N LEU A 67 9.15 9.99 -6.97
CA LEU A 67 8.30 10.39 -5.84
C LEU A 67 6.87 10.73 -6.29
N SER A 68 6.68 11.22 -7.51
CA SER A 68 5.35 11.50 -8.05
C SER A 68 4.52 10.23 -8.16
N HIS A 69 5.09 9.15 -8.71
CA HIS A 69 4.40 7.87 -8.83
C HIS A 69 4.07 7.28 -7.45
N LEU A 70 5.01 7.38 -6.51
CA LEU A 70 4.78 6.94 -5.13
C LEU A 70 3.60 7.67 -4.49
N ASN A 71 3.58 9.01 -4.58
CA ASN A 71 2.54 9.83 -3.97
C ASN A 71 1.17 9.56 -4.61
N GLU A 72 1.11 9.50 -5.95
CA GLU A 72 -0.14 9.26 -6.69
C GLU A 72 -0.80 7.94 -6.28
N VAL A 73 -0.02 6.85 -6.22
CA VAL A 73 -0.52 5.53 -5.83
C VAL A 73 -0.92 5.51 -4.35
N SER A 74 -0.09 6.10 -3.49
CA SER A 74 -0.31 6.04 -2.04
C SER A 74 -1.51 6.88 -1.61
N GLU A 75 -1.59 8.14 -2.06
CA GLU A 75 -2.70 9.04 -1.72
C GLU A 75 -4.03 8.51 -2.25
N SER A 76 -4.04 7.99 -3.47
CA SER A 76 -5.25 7.40 -4.04
C SER A 76 -5.73 6.20 -3.23
N PHE A 77 -4.83 5.31 -2.80
CA PHE A 77 -5.21 4.18 -1.96
C PHE A 77 -5.68 4.63 -0.57
N ILE A 78 -4.98 5.57 0.07
CA ILE A 78 -5.31 6.12 1.40
C ILE A 78 -6.68 6.79 1.40
N SER A 79 -7.07 7.45 0.30
CA SER A 79 -8.38 8.11 0.18
C SER A 79 -9.57 7.15 0.33
N SER A 80 -9.34 5.84 0.22
CA SER A 80 -10.37 4.80 0.42
C SER A 80 -10.47 4.29 1.85
N LEU A 81 -9.58 4.71 2.75
CA LEU A 81 -9.53 4.28 4.16
C LEU A 81 -10.27 5.28 5.06
N HIS A 82 -10.41 4.93 6.34
CA HIS A 82 -10.96 5.84 7.34
C HIS A 82 -10.09 7.11 7.48
N PRO A 83 -10.66 8.32 7.67
CA PRO A 83 -9.89 9.56 7.81
C PRO A 83 -8.92 9.55 9.00
N ASP A 84 -9.28 8.85 10.08
CA ASP A 84 -8.41 8.65 11.26
C ASP A 84 -7.52 7.39 11.16
N CYS A 85 -7.35 6.81 9.96
CA CYS A 85 -6.52 5.63 9.77
C CYS A 85 -5.03 5.99 9.99
N GLN A 86 -4.35 5.24 10.85
CA GLN A 86 -2.91 5.35 11.00
C GLN A 86 -2.24 4.68 9.80
N VAL A 87 -1.59 5.49 8.94
CA VAL A 87 -0.93 5.01 7.74
C VAL A 87 0.60 5.03 7.90
N LEU A 88 1.24 3.90 7.58
CA LEU A 88 2.68 3.77 7.46
C LEU A 88 3.05 3.52 6.01
N LEU A 89 3.80 4.44 5.41
CA LEU A 89 4.21 4.37 4.01
C LEU A 89 5.68 4.00 3.88
N GLY A 90 5.95 2.94 3.13
CA GLY A 90 7.28 2.54 2.69
C GLY A 90 7.41 2.57 1.17
N ALA A 91 8.64 2.74 0.72
CA ALA A 91 9.00 2.68 -0.69
C ALA A 91 10.29 1.87 -0.86
N ARG A 92 10.31 1.02 -1.90
CA ARG A 92 11.49 0.24 -2.27
C ARG A 92 11.72 0.31 -3.78
N ALA A 93 12.98 0.52 -4.16
CA ALA A 93 13.43 0.36 -5.54
C ALA A 93 14.08 -1.03 -5.73
N SER A 94 13.77 -1.71 -6.84
CA SER A 94 14.39 -2.97 -7.26
C SER A 94 14.53 -3.02 -8.78
N ASP A 95 15.69 -3.45 -9.30
CA ASP A 95 15.92 -3.58 -10.74
C ASP A 95 14.95 -4.58 -11.42
N GLU A 96 14.37 -5.51 -10.67
CA GLU A 96 13.36 -6.46 -11.15
C GLU A 96 12.00 -5.81 -11.47
N MET A 97 11.82 -4.57 -11.04
CA MET A 97 10.57 -3.80 -11.14
C MET A 97 10.66 -2.66 -12.17
N VAL A 98 11.71 -2.61 -13.01
CA VAL A 98 11.81 -1.64 -14.11
C VAL A 98 10.53 -1.62 -14.95
N GLY A 99 9.98 -0.43 -15.18
CA GLY A 99 8.74 -0.22 -15.94
C GLY A 99 7.45 -0.61 -15.18
N ARG A 100 7.54 -1.05 -13.93
CA ARG A 100 6.41 -1.56 -13.15
C ARG A 100 6.35 -0.93 -11.76
N LEU A 101 5.15 -0.98 -11.20
CA LEU A 101 4.85 -0.61 -9.83
C LEU A 101 4.06 -1.74 -9.17
N ARG A 102 4.37 -2.01 -7.91
CA ARG A 102 3.64 -2.94 -7.05
C ARG A 102 3.29 -2.23 -5.75
N LEU A 103 2.01 -2.21 -5.40
CA LEU A 103 1.54 -1.82 -4.08
C LEU A 103 1.21 -3.08 -3.29
N VAL A 104 1.73 -3.16 -2.07
CA VAL A 104 1.32 -4.15 -1.07
C VAL A 104 0.83 -3.36 0.14
N ALA A 105 -0.43 -3.57 0.52
CA ALA A 105 -1.00 -2.94 1.70
C ALA A 105 -1.50 -3.99 2.70
N VAL A 106 -1.19 -3.80 3.97
CA VAL A 106 -1.81 -4.53 5.08
C VAL A 106 -2.77 -3.58 5.74
N VAL A 107 -4.03 -3.96 5.81
CA VAL A 107 -5.12 -3.14 6.35
C VAL A 107 -5.71 -3.86 7.55
N SER A 108 -5.99 -3.14 8.63
CA SER A 108 -6.36 -3.69 9.94
C SER A 108 -7.31 -2.76 10.69
N GLY A 109 -7.98 -3.32 11.70
CA GLY A 109 -9.04 -2.60 12.41
C GLY A 109 -10.31 -2.42 11.57
N LEU A 110 -10.60 -3.40 10.71
CA LEU A 110 -11.85 -3.54 9.95
C LEU A 110 -13.03 -3.93 10.85
#